data_AF-A0A7K0TY83-F1
#
_entry.id   AF-A0A7K0TY83-F1
#
_cell.length_a   1.000
_cell.length_b   1.000
_cell.length_c   1.000
_cell.angle_alpha   90.00
_cell.angle_beta   90.00
_cell.angle_gamma   90.00
#
_symmetry.space_group_name_H-M   'P 1'
#
loop_
_entity.id
_entity.type
_entity.pdbx_description
1 polymer ?
#
loop_
_entity_poly.entity_id
_entity_poly.type
_entity_poly.pdbx_seq_one_letter_code
_entity_poly.pdbx_strand_id
1 'polypeptide(L)'
;MMLGACVDPTDSALGAASQLTHVLQTLEMMIADGVTDEDLLLVAIVHDIGKVLLLTDEDPANVVCMNRFISGEPGAGLEQATTQWNHDEFGYSRLVDVLPRELALLVRYHSVMPHDLEPYLAPSDRAFAERYHRPFFRYDQGSKSAARRPRVRLEDFRSLVGRRLPSRLEI
;
A
#
# COMPACT_ATOMS: atom_id res chain seq x y z
N MET A 1 3.09 16.25 -2.94
CA MET A 1 2.26 15.09 -2.55
C MET A 1 1.91 15.24 -1.07
N MET A 2 0.65 15.04 -0.69
CA MET A 2 0.16 15.26 0.69
C MET A 2 0.80 14.32 1.72
N LEU A 3 1.27 13.13 1.31
CA LEU A 3 1.96 12.18 2.18
C LEU A 3 3.23 12.71 2.87
N GLY A 4 3.82 13.80 2.39
CA GLY A 4 4.95 14.46 3.07
C GLY A 4 4.58 15.10 4.41
N ALA A 5 3.30 15.33 4.66
CA ALA A 5 2.78 15.85 5.93
C ALA A 5 2.15 14.77 6.82
N CYS A 6 2.05 13.53 6.34
CA CYS A 6 1.45 12.41 7.08
C CYS A 6 2.54 11.69 7.88
N VAL A 7 2.34 11.52 9.18
CA VAL A 7 3.21 10.72 10.06
C VAL A 7 2.33 9.70 10.76
N ASP A 8 2.73 8.43 10.73
CA ASP A 8 1.98 7.35 11.40
C ASP A 8 2.60 7.12 12.79
N PRO A 9 1.91 7.52 13.88
CA PRO A 9 2.45 7.40 15.23
C PRO A 9 2.51 5.95 15.73
N THR A 10 1.86 5.00 15.04
CA THR A 10 1.82 3.58 15.42
C THR A 10 2.96 2.78 14.81
N ASP A 11 3.62 3.31 13.79
CA ASP A 11 4.75 2.66 13.13
C ASP A 11 6.07 2.97 13.86
N SER A 12 6.45 2.10 14.79
CA SER A 12 7.69 2.25 15.56
C SER A 12 8.97 2.09 14.73
N ALA A 13 8.90 1.39 13.59
CA ALA A 13 10.05 1.18 12.72
C ALA A 13 10.34 2.44 11.86
N LEU A 14 9.28 3.08 11.38
CA LEU A 14 9.37 4.33 10.62
C LEU A 14 9.57 5.55 11.54
N GLY A 15 9.05 5.51 12.77
CA GLY A 15 9.18 6.57 13.76
C GLY A 15 8.51 7.88 13.31
N ALA A 16 9.22 9.00 13.40
CA ALA A 16 8.71 10.32 13.02
C ALA A 16 8.87 10.65 11.52
N ALA A 17 9.29 9.69 10.70
CA ALA A 17 9.43 9.93 9.27
C ALA A 17 8.06 10.02 8.58
N SER A 18 7.97 10.84 7.54
CA SER A 18 6.74 11.00 6.77
C SER A 18 6.39 9.77 5.93
N GLN A 19 5.13 9.60 5.56
CA GLN A 19 4.71 8.54 4.66
C GLN A 19 5.31 8.69 3.25
N LEU A 20 5.63 9.91 2.82
CA LEU A 20 6.42 10.11 1.59
C LEU A 20 7.84 9.54 1.74
N THR A 21 8.46 9.69 2.91
CA THR A 21 9.78 9.09 3.19
C THR A 21 9.71 7.57 3.10
N HIS A 22 8.66 6.98 3.67
CA HIS A 22 8.41 5.54 3.62
C HIS A 22 8.27 5.02 2.18
N VAL A 23 7.41 5.64 1.36
CA VAL A 23 7.26 5.33 -0.07
C VAL A 23 8.62 5.32 -0.79
N LEU A 24 9.47 6.32 -0.52
CA LEU A 24 10.80 6.39 -1.13
C LEU A 24 11.78 5.34 -0.57
N GLN A 25 11.66 4.94 0.70
CA GLN A 25 12.43 3.84 1.28
C GLN A 25 12.06 2.51 0.62
N THR A 26 10.76 2.25 0.43
CA THR A 26 10.26 1.05 -0.27
C THR A 26 10.78 1.00 -1.70
N LEU A 27 10.64 2.09 -2.46
CA LEU A 27 11.15 2.19 -3.83
C LEU A 27 12.67 2.00 -3.91
N GLU A 28 13.44 2.61 -3.00
CA GLU A 28 14.89 2.48 -2.98
C GLU A 28 15.34 1.03 -2.73
N MET A 29 14.67 0.32 -1.82
CA MET A 29 14.96 -1.09 -1.56
C MET A 29 14.60 -1.97 -2.77
N MET A 30 13.43 -1.73 -3.40
CA MET A 30 13.02 -2.46 -4.59
C MET A 30 13.99 -2.26 -5.77
N ILE A 31 14.45 -1.03 -6.00
CA ILE A 31 15.44 -0.73 -7.04
C ILE A 31 16.79 -1.41 -6.73
N ALA A 32 17.24 -1.37 -5.48
CA ALA A 32 18.49 -2.01 -5.07
C ALA A 32 18.48 -3.52 -5.30
N ASP A 33 17.31 -4.16 -5.17
CA ASP A 33 17.10 -5.58 -5.46
C ASP A 33 16.86 -5.89 -6.95
N GLY A 34 16.88 -4.87 -7.82
CA GLY A 34 16.72 -5.03 -9.27
C GLY A 34 15.26 -5.22 -9.72
N VAL A 35 14.28 -4.83 -8.90
CA VAL A 35 12.86 -4.88 -9.30
C VAL A 35 12.62 -3.92 -10.46
N THR A 36 12.17 -4.46 -11.58
CA THR A 36 11.83 -3.73 -12.81
C THR A 36 10.34 -3.82 -13.17
N ASP A 37 9.55 -4.54 -12.38
CA ASP A 37 8.11 -4.67 -12.56
C ASP A 37 7.43 -3.32 -12.28
N GLU A 38 6.97 -2.65 -13.34
CA GLU A 38 6.30 -1.35 -13.26
C GLU A 38 5.03 -1.39 -12.40
N ASP A 39 4.35 -2.54 -12.30
CA ASP A 39 3.14 -2.68 -11.49
C ASP A 39 3.46 -2.63 -9.99
N LEU A 40 4.52 -3.32 -9.56
CA LEU A 40 4.99 -3.25 -8.18
C LEU A 40 5.54 -1.86 -7.83
N LEU A 41 6.29 -1.23 -8.74
CA LEU A 41 6.80 0.13 -8.55
C LEU A 41 5.65 1.15 -8.46
N LEU A 42 4.61 0.99 -9.29
CA LEU A 42 3.42 1.83 -9.23
C LEU A 42 2.70 1.68 -7.89
N VAL A 43 2.48 0.45 -7.41
CA VAL A 43 1.83 0.23 -6.11
C VAL A 43 2.69 0.77 -4.97
N ALA A 44 4.01 0.64 -5.01
CA ALA A 44 4.89 1.26 -4.02
C ALA A 44 4.65 2.78 -3.89
N ILE A 45 4.37 3.46 -5.00
CA ILE A 45 4.08 4.92 -4.99
C ILE A 45 2.73 5.25 -4.33
N VAL A 46 1.73 4.36 -4.42
CA VAL A 46 0.34 4.67 -4.05
C VAL A 46 -0.24 3.86 -2.89
N HIS A 47 0.43 2.81 -2.42
CA HIS A 47 -0.11 1.88 -1.41
C HIS A 47 -0.64 2.61 -0.17
N ASP A 48 0.12 3.61 0.29
CA ASP A 48 -0.17 4.39 1.49
C ASP A 48 -0.97 5.68 1.25
N ILE A 49 -1.52 5.87 0.04
CA ILE A 49 -2.24 7.12 -0.30
C ILE A 49 -3.41 7.37 0.65
N GLY A 50 -4.03 6.34 1.22
CA GLY A 50 -5.14 6.51 2.15
C GLY A 50 -4.77 7.15 3.47
N LYS A 51 -3.48 7.20 3.83
CA LYS A 51 -3.02 7.93 5.01
C LYS A 51 -3.18 9.45 4.91
N VAL A 52 -3.57 9.99 3.74
CA VAL A 52 -3.98 11.40 3.63
C VAL A 52 -5.18 11.76 4.52
N LEU A 53 -5.96 10.77 4.96
CA LEU A 53 -7.02 10.96 5.96
C LEU A 53 -6.49 11.54 7.29
N LEU A 54 -5.20 11.36 7.61
CA LEU A 54 -4.55 11.99 8.77
C LEU A 54 -4.51 13.53 8.68
N LEU A 55 -4.79 14.10 7.51
CA LEU A 55 -4.88 15.55 7.29
C LEU A 55 -6.32 16.06 7.32
N THR A 56 -7.27 15.21 7.70
CA THR A 56 -8.70 15.52 7.80
C THR A 56 -9.16 15.41 9.25
N ASP A 57 -10.47 15.50 9.50
CA ASP A 57 -11.08 15.31 10.83
C ASP A 57 -11.33 13.82 11.18
N GLU A 58 -10.87 12.88 10.33
CA GLU A 58 -10.96 11.44 10.64
C GLU A 58 -10.12 11.09 11.87
N ASP A 59 -10.64 10.18 12.72
CA ASP A 59 -9.89 9.71 13.87
C ASP A 59 -8.64 8.95 13.38
N PRO A 60 -7.42 9.33 13.79
CA PRO A 60 -6.20 8.62 13.39
C PRO A 60 -6.26 7.11 13.65
N ALA A 61 -6.98 6.67 14.70
CA ALA A 61 -7.17 5.26 15.02
C ALA A 61 -7.95 4.48 13.94
N ASN A 62 -8.73 5.17 13.12
CA ASN A 62 -9.45 4.62 11.97
C ASN A 62 -8.63 4.64 10.68
N VAL A 63 -7.40 5.18 10.68
CA VAL A 63 -6.59 5.34 9.45
C VAL A 63 -5.39 4.39 9.47
N VAL A 64 -4.67 4.36 10.58
CA VAL A 64 -3.35 3.72 10.71
C VAL A 64 -3.46 2.25 11.16
N CYS A 65 -2.31 1.62 11.41
CA CYS A 65 -2.15 0.21 11.78
C CYS A 65 -2.34 -0.81 10.65
N MET A 66 -1.92 -2.04 10.94
CA MET A 66 -2.15 -3.22 10.11
C MET A 66 -3.65 -3.53 10.01
N ASN A 67 -4.15 -3.76 8.79
CA ASN A 67 -5.54 -4.10 8.57
C ASN A 67 -5.87 -5.53 9.03
N ARG A 68 -7.14 -5.77 9.33
CA ARG A 68 -7.68 -7.06 9.79
C ARG A 68 -9.01 -7.35 9.12
N PHE A 69 -9.30 -8.62 8.94
CA PHE A 69 -10.62 -9.06 8.50
C PHE A 69 -11.67 -8.90 9.62
N ILE A 70 -12.84 -8.38 9.26
CA ILE A 70 -14.03 -8.32 10.12
C ILE A 70 -14.93 -9.53 9.83
N SER A 71 -15.10 -9.87 8.55
CA SER A 71 -15.96 -10.98 8.12
C SER A 71 -15.53 -11.52 6.76
N GLY A 72 -15.96 -12.72 6.45
CA GLY A 72 -15.71 -13.40 5.17
C GLY A 72 -15.67 -14.90 5.38
N GLU A 73 -16.05 -15.65 4.35
CA GLU A 73 -15.98 -17.11 4.38
C GLU A 73 -14.60 -17.58 3.91
N PRO A 74 -13.94 -18.50 4.63
CA PRO A 74 -12.66 -19.04 4.20
C PRO A 74 -12.71 -19.61 2.78
N GLY A 75 -11.75 -19.22 1.95
CA GLY A 75 -11.64 -19.65 0.55
C GLY A 75 -12.69 -19.07 -0.41
N ALA A 76 -13.58 -18.18 0.03
CA ALA A 76 -14.56 -17.53 -0.84
C ALA A 76 -13.93 -16.48 -1.78
N GLY A 77 -12.73 -16.01 -1.45
CA GLY A 77 -11.99 -15.04 -2.23
C GLY A 77 -11.99 -13.65 -1.61
N LEU A 78 -10.95 -12.88 -1.92
CA LEU A 78 -10.67 -11.62 -1.23
C LEU A 78 -11.79 -10.59 -1.39
N GLU A 79 -12.39 -10.50 -2.57
CA GLU A 79 -13.48 -9.54 -2.85
C GLU A 79 -14.77 -9.84 -2.06
N GLN A 80 -14.92 -11.06 -1.52
CA GLN A 80 -16.05 -11.43 -0.66
C GLN A 80 -15.77 -11.23 0.83
N ALA A 81 -14.54 -10.84 1.18
CA ALA A 81 -14.17 -10.57 2.56
C ALA A 81 -14.26 -9.06 2.85
N THR A 82 -14.58 -8.75 4.11
CA THR A 82 -14.64 -7.39 4.63
C THR A 82 -13.51 -7.18 5.61
N THR A 83 -12.77 -6.10 5.44
CA THR A 83 -11.70 -5.65 6.34
C THR A 83 -12.16 -4.45 7.17
N GLN A 84 -11.33 -4.05 8.13
CA GLN A 84 -11.55 -2.81 8.87
C GLN A 84 -11.44 -1.61 7.92
N TRP A 85 -12.24 -0.58 8.19
CA TRP A 85 -12.04 0.71 7.57
C TRP A 85 -10.69 1.28 8.02
N ASN A 86 -9.80 1.52 7.06
CA ASN A 86 -8.47 2.09 7.27
C ASN A 86 -7.91 2.72 5.98
N HIS A 87 -6.63 3.10 5.99
CA HIS A 87 -5.94 3.63 4.81
C HIS A 87 -5.98 2.70 3.59
N ASP A 88 -5.96 1.38 3.76
CA ASP A 88 -6.09 0.42 2.66
C ASP A 88 -7.45 0.54 1.98
N GLU A 89 -8.56 0.49 2.76
CA GLU A 89 -9.92 0.51 2.20
C GLU A 89 -10.21 1.86 1.53
N PHE A 90 -9.79 2.96 2.17
CA PHE A 90 -9.92 4.28 1.55
C PHE A 90 -9.09 4.37 0.26
N GLY A 91 -7.81 3.96 0.30
CA GLY A 91 -6.92 3.96 -0.88
C GLY A 91 -7.49 3.13 -2.03
N TYR A 92 -7.97 1.92 -1.72
CA TYR A 92 -8.68 1.06 -2.67
C TYR A 92 -9.89 1.76 -3.29
N SER A 93 -10.76 2.36 -2.48
CA SER A 93 -11.97 3.03 -2.96
C SER A 93 -11.71 4.24 -3.88
N ARG A 94 -10.48 4.77 -3.89
CA ARG A 94 -10.04 5.85 -4.80
C ARG A 94 -9.34 5.33 -6.06
N LEU A 95 -8.85 4.09 -6.03
CA LEU A 95 -7.98 3.53 -7.05
C LEU A 95 -8.61 2.34 -7.81
N VAL A 96 -9.72 1.78 -7.33
CA VAL A 96 -10.37 0.59 -7.90
C VAL A 96 -10.77 0.75 -9.37
N ASP A 97 -11.24 1.94 -9.76
CA ASP A 97 -11.63 2.23 -11.15
C ASP A 97 -10.45 2.68 -12.04
N VAL A 98 -9.25 2.78 -11.47
CA VAL A 98 -8.07 3.36 -12.11
C VAL A 98 -6.95 2.32 -12.28
N LEU A 99 -6.83 1.40 -11.32
CA LEU A 99 -5.82 0.35 -11.32
C LEU A 99 -6.37 -0.97 -11.88
N PRO A 100 -5.52 -1.82 -12.49
CA PRO A 100 -5.87 -3.22 -12.71
C PRO A 100 -6.30 -3.88 -11.39
N ARG A 101 -7.22 -4.85 -11.48
CA ARG A 101 -7.83 -5.54 -10.33
C ARG A 101 -6.79 -5.95 -9.28
N GLU A 102 -5.72 -6.60 -9.69
CA GLU A 102 -4.69 -7.12 -8.80
C GLU A 102 -3.94 -6.01 -8.05
N LEU A 103 -3.73 -4.85 -8.68
CA LEU A 103 -3.05 -3.73 -8.03
C LEU A 103 -3.99 -2.98 -7.07
N ALA A 104 -5.27 -2.87 -7.43
CA ALA A 104 -6.28 -2.36 -6.52
C ALA A 104 -6.42 -3.27 -5.27
N LEU A 105 -6.47 -4.59 -5.47
CA LEU A 105 -6.44 -5.54 -4.36
C LEU A 105 -5.13 -5.46 -3.56
N LEU A 106 -3.99 -5.23 -4.21
CA LEU A 106 -2.75 -5.04 -3.47
C LEU A 106 -2.85 -3.83 -2.56
N VAL A 107 -3.34 -2.68 -3.04
CA VAL A 107 -3.58 -1.50 -2.18
C VAL A 107 -4.53 -1.84 -1.03
N ARG A 108 -5.62 -2.57 -1.29
CA ARG A 108 -6.63 -2.93 -0.28
C ARG A 108 -6.14 -3.86 0.83
N TYR A 109 -5.13 -4.68 0.54
CA TYR A 109 -4.67 -5.73 1.47
C TYR A 109 -3.20 -5.61 1.84
N HIS A 110 -2.46 -4.60 1.37
CA HIS A 110 -1.00 -4.55 1.60
C HIS A 110 -0.63 -4.48 3.08
N SER A 111 -1.48 -3.94 3.95
CA SER A 111 -1.25 -3.91 5.39
C SER A 111 -1.86 -5.11 6.13
N VAL A 112 -2.32 -6.15 5.43
CA VAL A 112 -2.73 -7.44 6.01
C VAL A 112 -1.54 -8.38 6.09
N MET A 113 -1.36 -9.05 7.23
CA MET A 113 -0.29 -10.03 7.37
C MET A 113 -0.49 -11.20 6.39
N PRO A 114 0.57 -11.72 5.74
CA PRO A 114 0.43 -12.85 4.81
C PRO A 114 -0.28 -14.08 5.37
N HIS A 115 -0.12 -14.37 6.67
CA HIS A 115 -0.79 -15.49 7.32
C HIS A 115 -2.28 -15.23 7.64
N ASP A 116 -2.66 -13.96 7.81
CA ASP A 116 -4.05 -13.55 8.01
C ASP A 116 -4.80 -13.45 6.67
N LEU A 117 -4.09 -13.20 5.57
CA LEU A 117 -4.63 -13.23 4.21
C LEU A 117 -4.97 -14.65 3.75
N GLU A 118 -4.11 -15.64 4.06
CA GLU A 118 -4.18 -17.01 3.53
C GLU A 118 -5.56 -17.68 3.65
N PRO A 119 -6.27 -17.60 4.79
CA PRO A 119 -7.56 -18.28 4.96
C PRO A 119 -8.65 -17.79 3.98
N TYR A 120 -8.56 -16.55 3.50
CA TYR A 120 -9.59 -15.92 2.65
C TYR A 120 -9.33 -16.08 1.16
N LEU A 121 -8.16 -16.60 0.75
CA LEU A 121 -7.80 -16.76 -0.66
C LEU A 121 -8.63 -17.85 -1.35
N ALA A 122 -9.35 -17.48 -2.40
CA ALA A 122 -9.87 -18.45 -3.36
C ALA A 122 -8.73 -19.01 -4.23
N PRO A 123 -8.91 -20.15 -4.91
CA PRO A 123 -7.91 -20.67 -5.85
C PRO A 123 -7.45 -19.64 -6.90
N SER A 124 -8.36 -18.75 -7.34
CA SER A 124 -8.07 -17.65 -8.27
C SER A 124 -7.17 -16.56 -7.68
N ASP A 125 -7.15 -16.39 -6.35
CA ASP A 125 -6.38 -15.33 -5.69
C ASP A 125 -4.95 -15.78 -5.33
N ARG A 126 -4.64 -17.07 -5.48
CA ARG A 126 -3.31 -17.61 -5.16
C ARG A 126 -2.21 -16.94 -5.99
N ALA A 127 -2.46 -16.70 -7.28
CA ALA A 127 -1.51 -16.03 -8.15
C ALA A 127 -1.26 -14.57 -7.69
N PHE A 128 -2.30 -13.88 -7.22
CA PHE A 128 -2.18 -12.55 -6.64
C PHE A 128 -1.30 -12.56 -5.38
N ALA A 129 -1.55 -13.51 -4.47
CA ALA A 129 -0.80 -13.59 -3.21
C ALA A 129 0.70 -13.84 -3.44
N GLU A 130 1.05 -14.74 -4.35
CA GLU A 130 2.46 -15.07 -4.66
C GLU A 130 3.17 -13.97 -5.46
N ARG A 131 2.49 -13.39 -6.45
CA ARG A 131 3.11 -12.42 -7.35
C ARG A 131 3.21 -11.02 -6.76
N TYR A 132 2.19 -10.61 -6.00
CA TYR A 132 2.02 -9.22 -5.58
C TYR A 132 2.08 -9.07 -4.06
N HIS A 133 1.15 -9.68 -3.33
CA HIS A 133 1.00 -9.42 -1.90
C HIS A 133 2.24 -9.77 -1.09
N ARG A 134 2.70 -11.04 -1.12
CA ARG A 134 3.83 -11.46 -0.28
C ARG A 134 5.15 -10.77 -0.67
N PRO A 135 5.49 -10.62 -1.97
CA PRO A 135 6.67 -9.87 -2.36
C PRO A 135 6.62 -8.40 -1.91
N PHE A 136 5.50 -7.71 -2.16
CA PHE A 136 5.35 -6.30 -1.81
C PHE A 136 5.39 -6.09 -0.30
N PHE A 137 4.68 -6.93 0.48
CA PHE A 137 4.67 -6.87 1.93
C PHE A 137 6.08 -6.90 2.55
N ARG A 138 7.00 -7.68 1.96
CA ARG A 138 8.40 -7.71 2.41
C ARG A 138 9.11 -6.38 2.20
N TYR A 139 8.85 -5.70 1.08
CA TYR A 139 9.44 -4.40 0.78
C TYR A 139 8.81 -3.31 1.64
N ASP A 140 7.49 -3.28 1.74
CA ASP A 140 6.76 -2.33 2.58
C ASP A 140 7.26 -2.43 4.03
N GLN A 141 7.19 -3.61 4.67
CA GLN A 141 7.58 -3.73 6.07
C GLN A 141 9.11 -3.69 6.28
N GLY A 142 9.89 -4.28 5.36
CA GLY A 142 11.33 -4.42 5.50
C GLY A 142 12.15 -3.15 5.18
N SER A 143 11.55 -2.18 4.48
CA SER A 143 12.25 -0.95 4.10
C SER A 143 12.21 0.16 5.15
N LYS A 144 11.30 0.05 6.12
CA LYS A 144 11.02 1.08 7.15
C LYS A 144 12.25 1.40 7.99
N SER A 145 12.52 2.69 8.15
CA SER A 145 13.59 3.15 9.02
C SER A 145 13.42 4.61 9.47
N ALA A 146 13.48 4.84 10.77
CA ALA A 146 13.50 6.20 11.33
C ALA A 146 14.76 7.01 10.99
N ALA A 147 15.88 6.35 10.66
CA ALA A 147 17.18 7.00 10.45
C ALA A 147 17.60 7.09 8.98
N ARG A 148 17.09 6.20 8.11
CA ARG A 148 17.51 6.14 6.70
C ARG A 148 16.84 7.25 5.91
N ARG A 149 17.66 8.13 5.31
CA ARG A 149 17.18 9.10 4.32
C ARG A 149 17.27 8.50 2.92
N PRO A 150 16.15 8.31 2.20
CA PRO A 150 16.17 7.81 0.83
C PRO A 150 16.83 8.84 -0.11
N ARG A 151 17.54 8.33 -1.11
CA ARG A 151 18.21 9.08 -2.18
C ARG A 151 17.39 9.10 -3.46
N VAL A 152 16.56 8.09 -3.68
CA VAL A 152 15.61 8.04 -4.80
C VAL A 152 14.64 9.21 -4.70
N ARG A 153 14.26 9.79 -5.84
CA ARG A 153 13.31 10.91 -5.90
C ARG A 153 12.03 10.46 -6.56
N LEU A 154 10.89 10.90 -6.04
CA LEU A 154 9.59 10.64 -6.66
C LEU A 154 9.54 11.11 -8.13
N GLU A 155 10.26 12.19 -8.45
CA GLU A 155 10.40 12.73 -9.81
C GLU A 155 10.90 11.69 -10.83
N ASP A 156 11.76 10.77 -10.39
CA ASP A 156 12.35 9.74 -11.25
C ASP A 156 11.26 8.77 -11.79
N PHE A 157 10.08 8.75 -11.16
CA PHE A 157 8.92 7.94 -11.55
C PHE A 157 7.79 8.73 -12.23
N ARG A 158 7.98 10.02 -12.52
CA ARG A 158 6.93 10.86 -13.14
C ARG A 158 6.37 10.25 -14.43
N SER A 159 7.23 9.69 -15.27
CA SER A 159 6.83 9.07 -16.53
C SER A 159 5.96 7.82 -16.30
N LEU A 160 6.29 6.99 -15.31
CA LEU A 160 5.48 5.82 -14.94
C LEU A 160 4.08 6.27 -14.48
N VAL A 161 4.04 7.20 -13.52
CA VAL A 161 2.78 7.74 -12.99
C VAL A 161 1.92 8.35 -14.09
N GLY A 162 2.50 9.18 -14.96
CA GLY A 162 1.77 9.84 -16.05
C GLY A 162 1.22 8.89 -17.12
N ARG A 163 1.81 7.70 -17.30
CA ARG A 163 1.28 6.67 -18.22
C ARG A 163 0.21 5.80 -17.58
N ARG A 164 0.22 5.65 -16.25
CA ARG A 164 -0.58 4.63 -15.55
C ARG A 164 -1.74 5.20 -14.73
N LEU A 165 -1.68 6.47 -14.34
CA LEU A 165 -2.71 7.15 -13.54
C LEU A 165 -3.24 8.39 -14.28
N PRO A 166 -4.51 8.77 -14.04
CA PRO A 166 -5.06 10.00 -14.56
C PRO A 166 -4.33 11.22 -13.97
N SER A 167 -4.42 12.36 -14.66
CA SER A 167 -3.81 13.62 -14.20
C SER A 167 -4.38 14.13 -12.87
N ARG A 168 -5.58 13.69 -12.49
CA ARG A 168 -6.24 13.99 -11.22
C ARG A 168 -7.05 12.78 -10.76
N LEU A 169 -6.92 12.46 -9.48
CA LEU A 169 -7.84 11.58 -8.77
C LEU A 169 -8.80 12.46 -7.99
N GLU A 170 -10.08 12.09 -7.96
CA GLU A 170 -11.03 12.66 -7.00
C GLU A 170 -10.76 11.98 -5.66
N ILE A 171 -10.39 12.77 -4.65
CA ILE A 171 -10.07 12.32 -3.29
C ILE A 171 -11.12 12.91 -2.36
#